data_AF-A0A1Q6E4J3-F1
#
_entry.id   AF-A0A1Q6E4J3-F1
#
_cell.length_a   1.000
_cell.length_b   1.000
_cell.length_c   1.000
_cell.angle_alpha   90.00
_cell.angle_beta   90.00
_cell.angle_gamma   90.00
#
_symmetry.space_group_name_H-M   'P 1'
#
loop_
_entity.id
_entity.type
_entity.pdbx_description
1 polymer ?
#
loop_
_entity_poly.entity_id
_entity_poly.type
_entity_poly.pdbx_seq_one_letter_code
_entity_poly.pdbx_strand_id
1 'polypeptide(L)'
;MLDEEKDASAESEDALSDMELAMLIATASALVSSPIAHKAIRKSGRALLAKLQQIAGANRESVNEAIDHDFRGSFIRNWLADVEDAGKATPEAASLAAKRAQQMARKPIASVQRYAAKMSQQMAQSAYMEYLKIASEAAFASTGSIDDPGIGYERALSAGIAKMARKGLTASTYTRRDGTVVHVPVDVGIRRAIAAEGREPKIKATLDAADSSFGLVEVSKTANPRDSHHSWEGRVYSTGASTAGFPSFEEVVGDQINDYNCGHRIRVFNPNTGRRFSDPLEGTGYTAEKSAALHAEQAKLENDIRKLKREHEVLHSMKLDTDDVNRRLKYKRGELQSLINRHPKILSRREWREYTYEEARRDLGLYGKVHLDKNQQMTVMLKSGTAYAQSKIRKAERAKLVDRALADNSIAMMERRSMNDRQFRMNARKLKKEKGFFDIAAHGLPGYVEAYGKRIDAETVWDIVRKSDGYSGEDIRLCVCFGAVEDENGRSIAQELANISGKKVKAATKFFFIRQDGSYYVGSDFWHSDGKMELFEPKGKS
;
A
#
# COMPACT_ATOMS: atom_id res chain seq x y z
N MET A 1 1.96 -17.84 -18.32
CA MET A 1 1.94 -16.60 -19.12
C MET A 1 0.53 -15.97 -19.11
N LEU A 2 -0.05 -15.84 -17.92
CA LEU A 2 -1.28 -15.11 -17.64
C LEU A 2 -0.85 -14.11 -16.56
N ASP A 3 -1.44 -12.90 -16.49
CA ASP A 3 -1.55 -12.08 -15.26
C ASP A 3 -1.07 -10.62 -15.22
N GLU A 4 -0.66 -9.97 -16.30
CA GLU A 4 -0.18 -8.57 -16.19
C GLU A 4 -1.30 -7.51 -16.00
N GLU A 5 -2.58 -7.87 -16.21
CA GLU A 5 -3.73 -7.04 -15.80
C GLU A 5 -4.16 -7.33 -14.34
N LYS A 6 -3.55 -8.32 -13.64
CA LYS A 6 -3.92 -8.72 -12.27
C LYS A 6 -3.46 -7.75 -11.18
N ASP A 7 -2.79 -6.67 -11.55
CA ASP A 7 -1.87 -5.96 -10.67
C ASP A 7 -2.14 -4.45 -10.59
N ALA A 8 -3.29 -4.01 -11.12
CA ALA A 8 -3.67 -2.60 -11.21
C ALA A 8 -4.89 -2.21 -10.35
N SER A 9 -5.48 -3.13 -9.59
CA SER A 9 -6.66 -2.82 -8.76
C SER A 9 -6.65 -3.49 -7.39
N ALA A 10 -5.60 -4.24 -7.05
CA ALA A 10 -5.61 -5.06 -5.84
C ALA A 10 -5.54 -4.18 -4.58
N GLU A 11 -4.73 -3.12 -4.61
CA GLU A 11 -4.53 -2.28 -3.43
C GLU A 11 -5.70 -1.33 -3.21
N SER A 12 -6.27 -0.76 -4.27
CA SER A 12 -7.43 0.13 -4.16
C SER A 12 -8.72 -0.61 -3.81
N GLU A 13 -8.90 -1.84 -4.29
CA GLU A 13 -9.96 -2.75 -3.82
C GLU A 13 -9.81 -3.07 -2.34
N ASP A 14 -8.56 -3.36 -1.91
CA ASP A 14 -8.24 -3.58 -0.51
C ASP A 14 -8.53 -2.29 0.30
N ALA A 15 -8.02 -1.12 -0.06
CA ALA A 15 -8.29 0.09 0.72
C ALA A 15 -9.80 0.44 0.82
N LEU A 16 -10.58 0.20 -0.25
CA LEU A 16 -12.01 0.51 -0.24
C LEU A 16 -12.87 -0.52 0.49
N SER A 17 -12.58 -1.81 0.39
CA SER A 17 -13.37 -2.79 1.15
C SER A 17 -12.97 -2.80 2.65
N ASP A 18 -11.81 -2.23 3.03
CA ASP A 18 -11.40 -1.95 4.42
C ASP A 18 -12.31 -0.86 4.99
N MET A 19 -12.46 0.22 4.22
CA MET A 19 -13.42 1.29 4.52
C MET A 19 -14.86 0.74 4.58
N GLU A 20 -15.26 -0.15 3.67
CA GLU A 20 -16.57 -0.83 3.70
C GLU A 20 -16.76 -1.61 5.01
N LEU A 21 -15.76 -2.41 5.39
CA LEU A 21 -15.81 -3.22 6.61
C LEU A 21 -15.89 -2.33 7.86
N ALA A 22 -15.08 -1.28 7.95
CA ALA A 22 -15.13 -0.32 9.05
C ALA A 22 -16.52 0.34 9.17
N MET A 23 -17.14 0.71 8.04
CA MET A 23 -18.50 1.25 8.00
C MET A 23 -19.55 0.22 8.44
N LEU A 24 -19.43 -1.03 8.01
CA LEU A 24 -20.32 -2.12 8.42
C LEU A 24 -20.21 -2.42 9.91
N ILE A 25 -18.99 -2.47 10.47
CA ILE A 25 -18.73 -2.65 11.90
C ILE A 25 -19.30 -1.49 12.71
N ALA A 26 -19.09 -0.25 12.26
CA ALA A 26 -19.66 0.92 12.92
C ALA A 26 -21.20 0.89 12.90
N THR A 27 -21.79 0.42 11.81
CA THR A 27 -23.23 0.27 11.65
C THR A 27 -23.77 -0.85 12.55
N ALA A 28 -23.11 -2.00 12.58
CA ALA A 28 -23.49 -3.12 13.45
C ALA A 28 -23.38 -2.73 14.94
N SER A 29 -22.33 -2.01 15.33
CA SER A 29 -22.18 -1.48 16.70
C SER A 29 -23.32 -0.53 17.09
N ALA A 30 -23.72 0.35 16.17
CA ALA A 30 -24.88 1.22 16.37
C ALA A 30 -26.20 0.45 16.46
N LEU A 31 -26.34 -0.66 15.69
CA LEU A 31 -27.51 -1.53 15.74
C LEU A 31 -27.63 -2.26 17.07
N VAL A 32 -26.55 -2.85 17.58
CA VAL A 32 -26.52 -3.54 18.88
C VAL A 32 -26.92 -2.60 20.03
N SER A 33 -26.59 -1.32 19.92
CA SER A 33 -26.96 -0.29 20.91
C SER A 33 -28.22 0.49 20.54
N SER A 34 -28.99 0.03 19.55
CA SER A 34 -30.11 0.80 19.00
C SER A 34 -31.34 0.75 19.93
N PRO A 35 -31.99 1.90 20.21
CA PRO A 35 -33.21 1.93 21.01
C PRO A 35 -34.42 1.43 20.21
N ILE A 36 -35.45 0.89 20.89
CA ILE A 36 -36.68 0.41 20.23
C ILE A 36 -37.55 1.59 19.74
N ALA A 37 -37.53 2.73 20.44
CA ALA A 37 -38.38 3.87 20.12
C ALA A 37 -37.95 4.56 18.81
N HIS A 38 -38.87 4.67 17.85
CA HIS A 38 -38.60 5.21 16.50
C HIS A 38 -37.96 6.61 16.47
N LYS A 39 -38.36 7.53 17.37
CA LYS A 39 -37.71 8.85 17.51
C LYS A 39 -36.24 8.74 17.91
N ALA A 40 -35.92 7.79 18.79
CA ALA A 40 -34.57 7.54 19.26
C ALA A 40 -33.72 6.83 18.19
N ILE A 41 -34.30 5.90 17.41
CA ILE A 41 -33.65 5.27 16.25
C ILE A 41 -33.13 6.33 15.28
N ARG A 42 -33.99 7.30 14.91
CA ARG A 42 -33.61 8.40 14.00
C ARG A 42 -32.48 9.27 14.56
N LYS A 43 -32.48 9.54 15.87
CA LYS A 43 -31.40 10.32 16.53
C LYS A 43 -30.08 9.56 16.46
N SER A 44 -30.06 8.28 16.82
CA SER A 44 -28.88 7.43 16.74
C SER A 44 -28.38 7.27 15.31
N GLY A 45 -29.28 7.16 14.33
CA GLY A 45 -28.93 7.09 12.91
C GLY A 45 -28.18 8.35 12.42
N ARG A 46 -28.57 9.55 12.86
CA ARG A 46 -27.85 10.79 12.51
C ARG A 46 -26.43 10.81 13.08
N ALA A 47 -26.25 10.34 14.31
CA ALA A 47 -24.93 10.20 14.92
C ALA A 47 -24.07 9.16 14.18
N LEU A 48 -24.68 8.04 13.77
CA LEU A 48 -24.02 7.04 12.93
C LEU A 48 -23.56 7.64 11.59
N LEU A 49 -24.42 8.41 10.91
CA LEU A 49 -24.05 9.03 9.62
C LEU A 49 -22.82 9.93 9.75
N ALA A 50 -22.73 10.74 10.82
CA ALA A 50 -21.54 11.55 11.09
C ALA A 50 -20.29 10.67 11.30
N LYS A 51 -20.40 9.56 12.04
CA LYS A 51 -19.30 8.60 12.22
C LYS A 51 -18.88 7.93 10.90
N LEU A 52 -19.84 7.57 10.05
CA LEU A 52 -19.56 6.98 8.73
C LEU A 52 -18.82 7.99 7.82
N GLN A 53 -19.18 9.27 7.87
CA GLN A 53 -18.46 10.33 7.17
C GLN A 53 -17.03 10.53 7.70
N GLN A 54 -16.82 10.40 9.01
CA GLN A 54 -15.47 10.41 9.60
C GLN A 54 -14.63 9.23 9.12
N ILE A 55 -15.19 8.02 9.08
CA ILE A 55 -14.52 6.82 8.53
C ILE A 55 -14.12 7.06 7.06
N ALA A 56 -15.03 7.60 6.24
CA ALA A 56 -14.73 7.95 4.85
C ALA A 56 -13.58 8.96 4.75
N GLY A 57 -13.58 9.99 5.61
CA GLY A 57 -12.52 11.01 5.65
C GLY A 57 -11.16 10.44 6.05
N ALA A 58 -11.12 9.60 7.10
CA ALA A 58 -9.90 8.99 7.62
C ALA A 58 -9.24 8.02 6.65
N ASN A 59 -10.02 7.34 5.80
CA ASN A 59 -9.52 6.38 4.81
C ASN A 59 -9.24 7.02 3.43
N ARG A 60 -9.45 8.34 3.27
CA ARG A 60 -9.34 8.99 1.95
C ARG A 60 -7.91 8.96 1.42
N GLU A 61 -6.93 9.17 2.29
CA GLU A 61 -5.52 9.21 1.89
C GLU A 61 -5.02 7.83 1.47
N SER A 62 -5.25 6.80 2.29
CA SER A 62 -4.88 5.41 1.96
C SER A 62 -5.52 4.91 0.67
N VAL A 63 -6.81 5.22 0.43
CA VAL A 63 -7.49 4.90 -0.83
C VAL A 63 -6.84 5.63 -2.01
N ASN A 64 -6.50 6.91 -1.86
CA ASN A 64 -5.89 7.68 -2.93
C ASN A 64 -4.47 7.21 -3.27
N GLU A 65 -3.69 6.82 -2.25
CA GLU A 65 -2.35 6.24 -2.41
C GLU A 65 -2.41 4.88 -3.12
N ALA A 66 -3.35 4.03 -2.70
CA ALA A 66 -3.57 2.73 -3.33
C ALA A 66 -3.94 2.87 -4.81
N ILE A 67 -4.84 3.81 -5.15
CA ILE A 67 -5.18 4.13 -6.55
C ILE A 67 -3.95 4.64 -7.32
N ASP A 68 -3.14 5.53 -6.75
CA ASP A 68 -1.92 6.04 -7.41
C ASP A 68 -0.94 4.90 -7.73
N HIS A 69 -0.73 3.98 -6.79
CA HIS A 69 0.17 2.85 -6.97
C HIS A 69 -0.30 1.89 -8.05
N ASP A 70 -1.58 1.50 -7.99
CA ASP A 70 -2.28 0.64 -8.94
C ASP A 70 -2.16 1.17 -10.39
N PHE A 71 -2.39 2.47 -10.59
CA PHE A 71 -2.25 3.10 -11.90
C PHE A 71 -0.79 3.22 -12.36
N ARG A 72 0.11 3.74 -11.51
CA ARG A 72 1.50 3.95 -11.90
C ARG A 72 2.19 2.66 -12.29
N GLY A 73 2.01 1.60 -11.50
CA GLY A 73 2.57 0.29 -11.79
C GLY A 73 2.09 -0.21 -13.15
N SER A 74 0.78 -0.15 -13.41
CA SER A 74 0.21 -0.67 -14.65
C SER A 74 0.60 0.13 -15.90
N PHE A 75 0.67 1.45 -15.80
CA PHE A 75 1.07 2.31 -16.91
C PHE A 75 2.56 2.13 -17.21
N ILE A 76 3.43 2.09 -16.21
CA ILE A 76 4.87 1.89 -16.42
C ILE A 76 5.13 0.55 -17.12
N ARG A 77 4.48 -0.53 -16.68
CA ARG A 77 4.59 -1.84 -17.33
C ARG A 77 4.19 -1.80 -18.80
N ASN A 78 3.05 -1.17 -19.12
CA ASN A 78 2.57 -1.09 -20.50
C ASN A 78 3.57 -0.37 -21.41
N TRP A 79 4.02 0.82 -20.99
CA TRP A 79 4.96 1.62 -21.78
C TRP A 79 6.34 0.97 -21.92
N LEU A 80 6.83 0.28 -20.89
CA LEU A 80 8.09 -0.46 -20.97
C LEU A 80 7.97 -1.63 -21.94
N ALA A 81 6.85 -2.35 -21.89
CA ALA A 81 6.55 -3.44 -22.81
C ALA A 81 6.46 -2.94 -24.27
N ASP A 82 5.84 -1.79 -24.50
CA ASP A 82 5.76 -1.17 -25.84
C ASP A 82 7.16 -0.82 -26.38
N VAL A 83 8.07 -0.30 -25.54
CA VAL A 83 9.46 -0.02 -25.93
C VAL A 83 10.23 -1.29 -26.28
N GLU A 84 10.05 -2.33 -25.48
CA GLU A 84 10.68 -3.64 -25.72
C GLU A 84 10.19 -4.24 -27.04
N ASP A 85 8.87 -4.26 -27.25
CA ASP A 85 8.28 -4.83 -28.47
C ASP A 85 8.62 -4.04 -29.72
N ALA A 86 8.70 -2.71 -29.62
CA ALA A 86 9.16 -1.86 -30.71
C ALA A 86 10.64 -2.06 -31.07
N GLY A 87 11.39 -2.91 -30.35
CA GLY A 87 12.81 -3.16 -30.57
C GLY A 87 13.71 -1.99 -30.14
N LYS A 88 13.21 -1.11 -29.27
CA LYS A 88 13.87 0.14 -28.84
C LYS A 88 14.42 0.05 -27.40
N ALA A 89 14.70 -1.16 -26.91
CA ALA A 89 15.07 -1.41 -25.52
C ALA A 89 16.49 -0.90 -25.18
N THR A 90 16.60 0.39 -24.83
CA THR A 90 17.78 0.96 -24.18
C THR A 90 17.42 1.51 -22.78
N PRO A 91 18.40 1.67 -21.86
CA PRO A 91 18.16 2.29 -20.56
C PRO A 91 17.53 3.68 -20.66
N GLU A 92 17.94 4.48 -21.64
CA GLU A 92 17.42 5.83 -21.89
C GLU A 92 15.96 5.78 -22.38
N ALA A 93 15.66 4.88 -23.31
CA ALA A 93 14.30 4.69 -23.83
C ALA A 93 13.34 4.19 -22.74
N ALA A 94 13.78 3.23 -21.91
CA ALA A 94 13.02 2.75 -20.76
C ALA A 94 12.76 3.86 -19.73
N SER A 95 13.76 4.70 -19.43
CA SER A 95 13.63 5.84 -18.54
C SER A 95 12.64 6.89 -19.06
N LEU A 96 12.70 7.21 -20.36
CA LEU A 96 11.77 8.14 -21.00
C LEU A 96 10.34 7.58 -21.02
N ALA A 97 10.17 6.29 -21.30
CA ALA A 97 8.89 5.62 -21.30
C ALA A 97 8.25 5.60 -19.90
N ALA A 98 9.03 5.32 -18.84
CA ALA A 98 8.55 5.40 -17.47
C ALA A 98 8.11 6.82 -17.08
N LYS A 99 8.84 7.87 -17.51
CA LYS A 99 8.43 9.27 -17.29
C LYS A 99 7.12 9.62 -18.01
N ARG A 100 6.96 9.20 -19.26
CA ARG A 100 5.72 9.39 -20.04
C ARG A 100 4.56 8.66 -19.40
N ALA A 101 4.75 7.40 -19.00
CA ALA A 101 3.74 6.62 -18.29
C ALA A 101 3.23 7.32 -17.02
N GLN A 102 4.14 7.85 -16.20
CA GLN A 102 3.79 8.62 -15.00
C GLN A 102 3.00 9.90 -15.33
N GLN A 103 3.37 10.61 -16.40
CA GLN A 103 2.64 11.79 -16.85
C GLN A 103 1.22 11.43 -17.31
N MET A 104 1.08 10.37 -18.11
CA MET A 104 -0.19 9.92 -18.68
C MET A 104 -1.12 9.34 -17.62
N ALA A 105 -0.60 8.73 -16.55
CA ALA A 105 -1.40 8.20 -15.45
C ALA A 105 -2.09 9.28 -14.60
N ARG A 106 -1.60 10.54 -14.59
CA ARG A 106 -2.12 11.60 -13.71
C ARG A 106 -3.61 11.87 -13.87
N LYS A 107 -4.11 11.95 -15.11
CA LYS A 107 -5.52 12.24 -15.39
C LYS A 107 -6.44 11.08 -14.99
N PRO A 108 -6.16 9.82 -15.38
CA PRO A 108 -6.89 8.65 -14.89
C PRO A 108 -6.90 8.53 -13.36
N ILE A 109 -5.74 8.69 -12.71
CA ILE A 109 -5.63 8.67 -11.23
C ILE A 109 -6.58 9.69 -10.61
N ALA A 110 -6.52 10.95 -11.05
CA ALA A 110 -7.37 12.00 -10.52
C ALA A 110 -8.87 11.71 -10.79
N SER A 111 -9.21 11.07 -11.91
CA SER A 111 -10.59 10.67 -12.21
C SER A 111 -11.10 9.60 -11.25
N VAL A 112 -10.33 8.52 -11.07
CA VAL A 112 -10.71 7.42 -10.17
C VAL A 112 -10.72 7.87 -8.70
N GLN A 113 -9.80 8.74 -8.27
CA GLN A 113 -9.84 9.31 -6.91
C GLN A 113 -11.12 10.13 -6.66
N ARG A 114 -11.58 10.92 -7.64
CA ARG A 114 -12.88 11.61 -7.54
C ARG A 114 -14.05 10.65 -7.50
N TYR A 115 -14.00 9.57 -8.28
CA TYR A 115 -15.02 8.54 -8.26
C TYR A 115 -15.05 7.80 -6.91
N ALA A 116 -13.89 7.40 -6.38
CA ALA A 116 -13.76 6.78 -5.07
C ALA A 116 -14.31 7.67 -3.94
N ALA A 117 -14.03 8.98 -3.97
CA ALA A 117 -14.61 9.92 -3.00
C ALA A 117 -16.14 9.95 -3.05
N LYS A 118 -16.74 9.90 -4.25
CA LYS A 118 -18.21 9.78 -4.41
C LYS A 118 -18.71 8.42 -3.91
N MET A 119 -17.99 7.33 -4.19
CA MET A 119 -18.34 6.00 -3.68
C MET A 119 -18.36 5.98 -2.16
N SER A 120 -17.36 6.56 -1.49
CA SER A 120 -17.31 6.60 -0.02
C SER A 120 -18.52 7.32 0.59
N GLN A 121 -19.01 8.39 -0.05
CA GLN A 121 -20.23 9.08 0.36
C GLN A 121 -21.48 8.19 0.16
N GLN A 122 -21.57 7.49 -0.98
CA GLN A 122 -22.66 6.55 -1.25
C GLN A 122 -22.65 5.36 -0.29
N MET A 123 -21.47 4.85 0.07
CA MET A 123 -21.31 3.78 1.05
C MET A 123 -21.83 4.23 2.43
N ALA A 124 -21.46 5.42 2.89
CA ALA A 124 -21.96 5.98 4.14
C ALA A 124 -23.49 6.14 4.13
N GLN A 125 -24.06 6.62 3.02
CA GLN A 125 -25.52 6.73 2.87
C GLN A 125 -26.19 5.34 2.85
N SER A 126 -25.61 4.37 2.13
CA SER A 126 -26.10 2.99 2.07
C SER A 126 -26.12 2.36 3.47
N ALA A 127 -25.05 2.52 4.25
CA ALA A 127 -24.93 2.01 5.61
C ALA A 127 -25.95 2.65 6.56
N TYR A 128 -26.14 3.97 6.47
CA TYR A 128 -27.17 4.69 7.23
C TYR A 128 -28.60 4.21 6.90
N MET A 129 -28.90 3.95 5.62
CA MET A 129 -30.21 3.44 5.21
C MET A 129 -30.45 2.00 5.70
N GLU A 130 -29.43 1.13 5.65
CA GLU A 130 -29.52 -0.22 6.22
C GLU A 130 -29.71 -0.18 7.74
N TYR A 131 -29.02 0.71 8.45
CA TYR A 131 -29.25 0.93 9.89
C TYR A 131 -30.72 1.23 10.18
N LEU A 132 -31.30 2.23 9.51
CA LEU A 132 -32.68 2.65 9.76
C LEU A 132 -33.65 1.50 9.47
N LYS A 133 -33.42 0.79 8.37
CA LYS A 133 -34.24 -0.35 7.97
C LYS A 133 -34.19 -1.45 9.03
N ILE A 134 -32.99 -1.92 9.39
CA ILE A 134 -32.82 -3.04 10.32
C ILE A 134 -33.35 -2.70 11.70
N ALA A 135 -33.05 -1.50 12.22
CA ALA A 135 -33.54 -1.07 13.53
C ALA A 135 -35.07 -0.98 13.56
N SER A 136 -35.70 -0.48 12.48
CA SER A 136 -37.16 -0.36 12.39
C SER A 136 -37.83 -1.73 12.22
N GLU A 137 -37.26 -2.61 11.38
CA GLU A 137 -37.74 -3.99 11.20
C GLU A 137 -37.62 -4.79 12.51
N ALA A 138 -36.51 -4.63 13.25
CA ALA A 138 -36.33 -5.29 14.54
C ALA A 138 -37.29 -4.76 15.61
N ALA A 139 -37.50 -3.44 15.68
CA ALA A 139 -38.47 -2.84 16.58
C ALA A 139 -39.89 -3.37 16.30
N PHE A 140 -40.29 -3.46 15.04
CA PHE A 140 -41.58 -4.03 14.64
C PHE A 140 -41.69 -5.53 14.95
N ALA A 141 -40.66 -6.32 14.65
CA ALA A 141 -40.67 -7.76 14.92
C ALA A 141 -40.78 -8.09 16.43
N SER A 142 -40.35 -7.17 17.30
CA SER A 142 -40.42 -7.33 18.76
C SER A 142 -41.80 -7.09 19.37
N THR A 143 -42.77 -6.57 18.62
CA THR A 143 -44.12 -6.23 19.13
C THR A 143 -45.14 -7.35 18.88
N GLY A 144 -44.73 -8.61 18.81
CA GLY A 144 -45.61 -9.72 18.41
C GLY A 144 -46.90 -9.87 19.24
N SER A 145 -47.80 -10.70 18.76
CA SER A 145 -49.13 -10.93 19.35
C SER A 145 -49.19 -12.22 20.17
N ILE A 146 -50.33 -12.51 20.81
CA ILE A 146 -50.52 -13.74 21.60
C ILE A 146 -50.35 -15.01 20.72
N ASP A 147 -50.77 -14.94 19.45
CA ASP A 147 -50.73 -16.08 18.52
C ASP A 147 -49.42 -16.19 17.72
N ASP A 148 -48.62 -15.12 17.71
CA ASP A 148 -47.27 -15.07 17.11
C ASP A 148 -46.37 -14.24 18.04
N PRO A 149 -45.80 -14.88 19.09
CA PRO A 149 -44.91 -14.21 20.02
C PRO A 149 -43.66 -13.82 19.25
N GLY A 150 -43.58 -12.54 18.90
CA GLY A 150 -42.63 -11.99 17.94
C GLY A 150 -41.18 -12.34 18.27
N ILE A 151 -40.30 -12.21 17.28
CA ILE A 151 -38.88 -12.51 17.47
C ILE A 151 -38.28 -11.46 18.40
N GLY A 152 -37.59 -11.91 19.46
CA GLY A 152 -36.90 -11.02 20.40
C GLY A 152 -36.02 -9.98 19.69
N TYR A 153 -36.08 -8.73 20.15
CA TYR A 153 -35.44 -7.57 19.51
C TYR A 153 -33.96 -7.79 19.16
N GLU A 154 -33.17 -8.35 20.09
CA GLU A 154 -31.75 -8.65 19.90
C GLU A 154 -31.49 -9.71 18.81
N ARG A 155 -32.38 -10.70 18.71
CA ARG A 155 -32.31 -11.75 17.69
C ARG A 155 -32.66 -11.19 16.30
N ALA A 156 -33.64 -10.31 16.22
CA ALA A 156 -34.00 -9.61 14.98
C ALA A 156 -32.85 -8.69 14.51
N LEU A 157 -32.22 -7.94 15.43
CA LEU A 157 -31.03 -7.14 15.13
C LEU A 157 -29.87 -8.01 14.63
N SER A 158 -29.56 -9.11 15.31
CA SER A 158 -28.47 -10.02 14.93
C SER A 158 -28.67 -10.60 13.52
N ALA A 159 -29.89 -11.02 13.18
CA ALA A 159 -30.23 -11.50 11.85
C ALA A 159 -30.12 -10.40 10.79
N GLY A 160 -30.53 -9.17 11.13
CA GLY A 160 -30.38 -8.00 10.27
C GLY A 160 -28.91 -7.65 10.00
N ILE A 161 -28.06 -7.67 11.04
CA ILE A 161 -26.62 -7.44 10.93
C ILE A 161 -25.98 -8.48 10.00
N ALA A 162 -26.27 -9.77 10.19
CA ALA A 162 -25.76 -10.85 9.32
C ALA A 162 -26.17 -10.64 7.85
N LYS A 163 -27.43 -10.27 7.60
CA LYS A 163 -27.95 -9.98 6.25
C LYS A 163 -27.27 -8.77 5.62
N MET A 164 -27.08 -7.70 6.39
CA MET A 164 -26.37 -6.49 5.95
C MET A 164 -24.92 -6.79 5.58
N ALA A 165 -24.20 -7.49 6.45
CA ALA A 165 -22.79 -7.81 6.24
C ALA A 165 -22.58 -8.68 4.99
N ARG A 166 -23.45 -9.69 4.79
CA ARG A 166 -23.42 -10.54 3.58
C ARG A 166 -23.73 -9.76 2.31
N LYS A 167 -24.68 -8.82 2.38
CA LYS A 167 -25.06 -7.95 1.25
C LYS A 167 -23.92 -7.00 0.88
N GLY A 168 -23.25 -6.42 1.88
CA GLY A 168 -22.30 -5.31 1.69
C GLY A 168 -22.98 -3.98 1.42
N LEU A 169 -22.17 -2.95 1.23
CA LEU A 169 -22.61 -1.59 0.95
C LEU A 169 -22.69 -1.34 -0.55
N THR A 170 -23.55 -0.40 -0.92
CA THR A 170 -23.68 0.06 -2.30
C THR A 170 -22.68 1.20 -2.55
N ALA A 171 -21.80 1.04 -3.53
CA ALA A 171 -20.86 2.10 -3.94
C ALA A 171 -21.42 3.02 -5.03
N SER A 172 -22.26 2.50 -5.91
CA SER A 172 -22.97 3.30 -6.91
C SER A 172 -24.25 2.59 -7.36
N THR A 173 -25.12 3.33 -8.04
CA THR A 173 -26.31 2.79 -8.66
C THR A 173 -26.41 3.21 -10.12
N TYR A 174 -27.05 2.39 -10.95
CA TYR A 174 -27.45 2.76 -12.30
C TYR A 174 -28.77 2.10 -12.65
N THR A 175 -29.53 2.70 -13.57
CA THR A 175 -30.80 2.18 -14.05
C THR A 175 -30.58 1.49 -15.38
N ARG A 176 -31.03 0.24 -15.50
CA ARG A 176 -31.04 -0.51 -16.77
C ARG A 176 -32.10 0.06 -17.72
N ARG A 177 -32.02 -0.31 -19.00
CA ARG A 177 -33.03 0.08 -20.01
C ARG A 177 -34.45 -0.37 -19.63
N ASP A 178 -34.58 -1.44 -18.85
CA ASP A 178 -35.85 -1.98 -18.35
C ASP A 178 -36.38 -1.28 -17.08
N GLY A 179 -35.70 -0.22 -16.59
CA GLY A 179 -36.07 0.50 -15.37
C GLY A 179 -35.55 -0.10 -14.06
N THR A 180 -34.90 -1.27 -14.11
CA THR A 180 -34.33 -1.92 -12.91
C THR A 180 -33.15 -1.11 -12.37
N VAL A 181 -33.21 -0.72 -11.10
CA VAL A 181 -32.09 -0.08 -10.39
C VAL A 181 -31.10 -1.16 -9.93
N VAL A 182 -29.87 -1.08 -10.41
CA VAL A 182 -28.79 -1.96 -10.02
C VAL A 182 -27.94 -1.30 -8.95
N HIS A 183 -27.77 -1.99 -7.82
CA HIS A 183 -26.85 -1.62 -6.76
C HIS A 183 -25.49 -2.25 -7.02
N VAL A 184 -24.46 -1.43 -7.18
CA VAL A 184 -23.10 -1.89 -7.47
C VAL A 184 -22.32 -2.07 -6.15
N PRO A 185 -21.82 -3.29 -5.87
CA PRO A 185 -20.94 -3.53 -4.72
C PRO A 185 -19.63 -2.72 -4.80
N VAL A 186 -19.02 -2.47 -3.65
CA VAL A 186 -17.79 -1.66 -3.52
C VAL A 186 -16.65 -2.15 -4.41
N ASP A 187 -16.30 -3.43 -4.29
CA ASP A 187 -15.21 -4.06 -5.05
C ASP A 187 -15.45 -4.03 -6.57
N VAL A 188 -16.70 -4.19 -6.99
CA VAL A 188 -17.10 -4.14 -8.40
C VAL A 188 -17.01 -2.72 -8.93
N GLY A 189 -17.42 -1.72 -8.13
CA GLY A 189 -17.41 -0.31 -8.51
C GLY A 189 -16.00 0.19 -8.82
N ILE A 190 -15.04 -0.06 -7.91
CA ILE A 190 -13.67 0.42 -8.10
C ILE A 190 -12.96 -0.29 -9.25
N ARG A 191 -13.10 -1.61 -9.38
CA ARG A 191 -12.54 -2.37 -10.51
C ARG A 191 -12.98 -1.82 -11.86
N ARG A 192 -14.27 -1.51 -11.98
CA ARG A 192 -14.84 -0.94 -13.21
C ARG A 192 -14.27 0.44 -13.50
N ALA A 193 -14.17 1.30 -12.49
CA ALA A 193 -13.62 2.64 -12.66
C ALA A 193 -12.16 2.59 -13.11
N ILE A 194 -11.33 1.76 -12.47
CA ILE A 194 -9.92 1.58 -12.82
C ILE A 194 -9.78 1.02 -14.23
N ALA A 195 -10.52 -0.04 -14.56
CA ALA A 195 -10.47 -0.65 -15.88
C ALA A 195 -10.90 0.34 -16.97
N ALA A 196 -11.95 1.12 -16.74
CA ALA A 196 -12.44 2.11 -17.70
C ALA A 196 -11.42 3.25 -17.91
N GLU A 197 -10.96 3.87 -16.82
CA GLU A 197 -10.06 5.04 -16.89
C GLU A 197 -8.63 4.66 -17.31
N GLY A 198 -8.21 3.42 -17.07
CA GLY A 198 -6.87 2.95 -17.40
C GLY A 198 -6.72 2.33 -18.77
N ARG A 199 -7.77 1.73 -19.34
CA ARG A 199 -7.66 0.94 -20.58
C ARG A 199 -7.41 1.81 -21.81
N GLU A 200 -8.25 2.81 -22.04
CA GLU A 200 -8.16 3.65 -23.26
C GLU A 200 -6.78 4.32 -23.42
N PRO A 201 -6.18 4.98 -22.40
CA PRO A 201 -4.86 5.58 -22.55
C PRO A 201 -3.74 4.58 -22.83
N LYS A 202 -3.81 3.37 -22.25
CA LYS A 202 -2.84 2.30 -22.51
C LYS A 202 -2.95 1.78 -23.93
N ILE A 203 -4.18 1.56 -24.41
CA ILE A 203 -4.43 1.12 -25.78
C ILE A 203 -3.90 2.14 -26.78
N LYS A 204 -4.26 3.42 -26.58
CA LYS A 204 -3.76 4.51 -27.42
C LYS A 204 -2.24 4.54 -27.47
N ALA A 205 -1.58 4.40 -26.32
CA ALA A 205 -0.12 4.40 -26.27
C ALA A 205 0.53 3.25 -27.01
N THR A 206 -0.03 2.04 -26.89
CA THR A 206 0.44 0.87 -27.64
C THR A 206 0.20 1.04 -29.15
N LEU A 207 -0.93 1.62 -29.55
CA LEU A 207 -1.19 1.95 -30.97
C LEU A 207 -0.19 2.99 -31.50
N ASP A 208 0.08 4.07 -30.76
CA ASP A 208 1.07 5.09 -31.12
C ASP A 208 2.49 4.49 -31.24
N ALA A 209 2.84 3.57 -30.34
CA ALA A 209 4.13 2.87 -30.36
C ALA A 209 4.24 1.90 -31.55
N ALA A 210 3.16 1.19 -31.87
CA ALA A 210 3.07 0.30 -33.02
C ALA A 210 3.19 1.10 -34.33
N ASP A 211 2.45 2.20 -34.45
CA ASP A 211 2.46 3.09 -35.61
C ASP A 211 3.87 3.67 -35.88
N SER A 212 4.55 4.08 -34.81
CA SER A 212 5.92 4.62 -34.84
C SER A 212 7.03 3.55 -34.97
N SER A 213 6.68 2.28 -35.22
CA SER A 213 7.62 1.18 -35.38
C SER A 213 7.32 0.34 -36.61
N PHE A 214 6.38 -0.60 -36.51
CA PHE A 214 6.08 -1.58 -37.58
C PHE A 214 4.72 -1.35 -38.24
N GLY A 215 3.89 -0.45 -37.70
CA GLY A 215 2.51 -0.23 -38.14
C GLY A 215 1.58 -1.39 -37.83
N LEU A 216 1.97 -2.30 -36.91
CA LEU A 216 1.25 -3.53 -36.61
C LEU A 216 1.03 -3.72 -35.11
N VAL A 217 -0.17 -4.17 -34.75
CA VAL A 217 -0.59 -4.46 -33.38
C VAL A 217 -1.20 -5.84 -33.28
N GLU A 218 -0.84 -6.60 -32.25
CA GLU A 218 -1.44 -7.90 -31.95
C GLU A 218 -2.47 -7.78 -30.84
N VAL A 219 -3.62 -8.42 -31.01
CA VAL A 219 -4.67 -8.53 -30.01
C VAL A 219 -4.64 -9.92 -29.36
N SER A 220 -4.67 -9.97 -28.04
CA SER A 220 -4.64 -11.22 -27.28
C SER A 220 -5.86 -12.10 -27.56
N LYS A 221 -5.76 -13.40 -27.29
CA LYS A 221 -6.91 -14.30 -27.09
C LYS A 221 -7.14 -14.51 -25.60
N THR A 222 -8.39 -14.61 -25.17
CA THR A 222 -8.71 -14.85 -23.75
C THR A 222 -9.24 -16.26 -23.52
N ALA A 223 -9.16 -16.75 -22.27
CA ALA A 223 -9.72 -18.05 -21.90
C ALA A 223 -11.24 -18.02 -21.69
N ASN A 224 -11.85 -16.84 -21.74
CA ASN A 224 -13.28 -16.61 -21.55
C ASN A 224 -13.76 -15.50 -22.50
N PRO A 225 -13.60 -15.68 -23.83
CA PRO A 225 -14.02 -14.66 -24.78
C PRO A 225 -15.55 -14.68 -24.91
N ARG A 226 -16.13 -13.52 -25.20
CA ARG A 226 -17.53 -13.45 -25.63
C ARG A 226 -17.62 -13.91 -27.08
N ASP A 227 -18.78 -14.45 -27.45
CA ASP A 227 -19.04 -14.88 -28.83
C ASP A 227 -18.76 -13.78 -29.86
N SER A 228 -19.10 -12.53 -29.52
CA SER A 228 -18.84 -11.36 -30.38
C SER A 228 -17.35 -11.05 -30.58
N HIS A 229 -16.46 -11.54 -29.72
CA HIS A 229 -15.02 -11.23 -29.77
C HIS A 229 -14.25 -12.20 -30.68
N HIS A 230 -14.83 -13.36 -31.01
CA HIS A 230 -14.17 -14.37 -31.85
C HIS A 230 -13.84 -13.90 -33.27
N SER A 231 -14.56 -12.89 -33.75
CA SER A 231 -14.32 -12.26 -35.05
C SER A 231 -12.99 -11.51 -35.11
N TRP A 232 -12.44 -11.10 -33.95
CA TRP A 232 -11.26 -10.22 -33.91
C TRP A 232 -10.13 -10.64 -32.95
N GLU A 233 -10.38 -11.44 -31.92
CA GLU A 233 -9.33 -11.79 -30.96
C GLU A 233 -8.21 -12.69 -31.54
N GLY A 234 -7.01 -12.62 -30.97
CA GLY A 234 -5.89 -13.50 -31.36
C GLY A 234 -5.35 -13.25 -32.77
N ARG A 235 -5.47 -12.03 -33.29
CA ARG A 235 -5.04 -11.62 -34.65
C ARG A 235 -4.12 -10.41 -34.60
N VAL A 236 -3.46 -10.15 -35.73
CA VAL A 236 -2.60 -8.98 -35.95
C VAL A 236 -3.29 -8.03 -36.91
N TYR A 237 -3.19 -6.73 -36.63
CA TYR A 237 -3.87 -5.66 -37.34
C TYR A 237 -2.90 -4.57 -37.75
N SER A 238 -3.22 -3.88 -38.84
CA SER A 238 -2.60 -2.60 -39.22
C SER A 238 -3.12 -1.49 -38.29
N THR A 239 -2.23 -0.60 -37.83
CA THR A 239 -2.63 0.59 -37.04
C THR A 239 -3.34 1.63 -37.90
N GLY A 240 -3.11 1.63 -39.21
CA GLY A 240 -3.76 2.51 -40.19
C GLY A 240 -4.75 1.77 -41.09
N ALA A 241 -4.71 2.09 -42.39
CA ALA A 241 -5.50 1.38 -43.40
C ALA A 241 -5.09 -0.10 -43.48
N SER A 242 -6.02 -0.95 -43.93
CA SER A 242 -5.76 -2.37 -44.19
C SER A 242 -4.56 -2.54 -45.15
N THR A 243 -3.63 -3.42 -44.79
CA THR A 243 -2.45 -3.77 -45.61
C THR A 243 -2.49 -5.27 -45.96
N ALA A 244 -1.62 -5.71 -46.87
CA ALA A 244 -1.61 -7.10 -47.33
C ALA A 244 -1.42 -8.08 -46.17
N GLY A 245 -2.48 -8.83 -45.84
CA GLY A 245 -2.49 -9.81 -44.76
C GLY A 245 -2.88 -9.27 -43.37
N PHE A 246 -3.05 -7.95 -43.21
CA PHE A 246 -3.38 -7.32 -41.93
C PHE A 246 -4.53 -6.32 -42.08
N PRO A 247 -5.76 -6.66 -41.64
CA PRO A 247 -6.87 -5.72 -41.66
C PRO A 247 -6.64 -4.53 -40.70
N SER A 248 -7.34 -3.43 -40.91
CA SER A 248 -7.28 -2.26 -40.02
C SER A 248 -7.79 -2.60 -38.63
N PHE A 249 -7.04 -2.20 -37.60
CA PHE A 249 -7.44 -2.32 -36.20
C PHE A 249 -8.73 -1.54 -35.93
N GLU A 250 -8.83 -0.32 -36.47
CA GLU A 250 -9.97 0.57 -36.22
C GLU A 250 -11.26 0.02 -36.85
N GLU A 251 -11.18 -0.47 -38.10
CA GLU A 251 -12.36 -0.97 -38.82
C GLU A 251 -12.91 -2.29 -38.25
N VAL A 252 -12.02 -3.17 -37.77
CA VAL A 252 -12.41 -4.53 -37.32
C VAL A 252 -12.60 -4.60 -35.81
N VAL A 253 -11.71 -3.97 -35.04
CA VAL A 253 -11.72 -3.99 -33.57
C VAL A 253 -12.35 -2.70 -33.05
N GLY A 254 -11.75 -1.56 -33.37
CA GLY A 254 -12.16 -0.24 -32.93
C GLY A 254 -12.47 -0.21 -31.43
N ASP A 255 -13.55 0.48 -31.06
CA ASP A 255 -13.97 0.64 -29.67
C ASP A 255 -14.40 -0.65 -28.95
N GLN A 256 -14.62 -1.76 -29.67
CA GLN A 256 -15.01 -3.04 -29.04
C GLN A 256 -13.93 -3.54 -28.06
N ILE A 257 -12.67 -3.15 -28.25
CA ILE A 257 -11.57 -3.47 -27.32
C ILE A 257 -11.77 -2.82 -25.94
N ASN A 258 -12.53 -1.72 -25.88
CA ASN A 258 -12.88 -0.97 -24.68
C ASN A 258 -14.19 -1.45 -24.02
N ASP A 259 -14.85 -2.45 -24.59
CA ASP A 259 -16.08 -2.99 -24.02
C ASP A 259 -15.90 -3.45 -22.57
N TYR A 260 -16.95 -3.25 -21.78
CA TYR A 260 -16.93 -3.57 -20.35
C TYR A 260 -16.49 -5.03 -20.15
N ASN A 261 -15.52 -5.27 -19.26
CA ASN A 261 -15.07 -6.62 -18.90
C ASN A 261 -14.62 -7.49 -20.09
N CYS A 262 -14.15 -6.89 -21.19
CA CYS A 262 -13.61 -7.57 -22.36
C CYS A 262 -12.32 -8.32 -22.02
N GLY A 263 -11.42 -7.72 -21.22
CA GLY A 263 -10.22 -8.38 -20.71
C GLY A 263 -9.12 -8.63 -21.75
N HIS A 264 -9.35 -8.23 -23.00
CA HIS A 264 -8.35 -8.28 -24.06
C HIS A 264 -7.26 -7.24 -23.85
N ARG A 265 -6.05 -7.58 -24.30
CA ARG A 265 -4.85 -6.76 -24.30
C ARG A 265 -4.35 -6.61 -25.73
N ILE A 266 -3.60 -5.54 -25.96
CA ILE A 266 -2.88 -5.32 -27.21
C ILE A 266 -1.39 -5.14 -26.94
N ARG A 267 -0.55 -5.50 -27.91
CA ARG A 267 0.90 -5.32 -27.88
C ARG A 267 1.39 -4.92 -29.27
N VAL A 268 2.48 -4.18 -29.34
CA VAL A 268 3.16 -3.91 -30.61
C VAL A 268 3.56 -5.25 -31.24
N PHE A 269 3.19 -5.48 -32.49
CA PHE A 269 3.60 -6.67 -33.22
C PHE A 269 4.88 -6.40 -33.99
N ASN A 270 5.97 -7.07 -33.58
CA ASN A 270 7.25 -7.01 -34.24
C ASN A 270 7.46 -8.27 -35.10
N PRO A 271 7.45 -8.14 -36.45
CA PRO A 271 7.60 -9.29 -37.34
C PRO A 271 8.87 -10.11 -37.13
N ASN A 272 9.93 -9.50 -36.56
CA ASN A 272 11.20 -10.17 -36.32
C ASN A 272 11.17 -11.10 -35.09
N THR A 273 10.27 -10.85 -34.14
CA THR A 273 10.15 -11.64 -32.92
C THR A 273 8.90 -12.50 -32.87
N GLY A 274 7.95 -12.27 -33.80
CA GLY A 274 6.70 -13.02 -33.89
C GLY A 274 5.67 -12.64 -32.82
N ARG A 275 4.72 -13.55 -32.61
CA ARG A 275 3.53 -13.37 -31.76
C ARG A 275 3.90 -13.21 -30.27
N ARG A 276 3.26 -12.27 -29.59
CA ARG A 276 3.38 -12.01 -28.14
C ARG A 276 2.33 -12.75 -27.31
N PHE A 277 1.19 -13.06 -27.92
CA PHE A 277 0.12 -13.77 -27.21
C PHE A 277 0.01 -15.21 -27.70
N SER A 278 0.02 -16.14 -26.76
CA SER A 278 -0.38 -17.53 -26.98
C SER A 278 -1.89 -17.69 -26.79
N ASP A 279 -2.50 -18.67 -27.47
CA ASP A 279 -3.87 -19.06 -27.16
C ASP A 279 -3.90 -19.77 -25.79
N PRO A 280 -4.63 -19.23 -24.78
CA PRO A 280 -4.66 -19.82 -23.46
C PRO A 280 -5.35 -21.20 -23.40
N LEU A 281 -6.06 -21.61 -24.46
CA LEU A 281 -6.75 -22.90 -24.54
C LEU A 281 -5.97 -23.94 -25.34
N GLU A 282 -4.89 -23.56 -26.01
CA GLU A 282 -4.07 -24.47 -26.79
C GLU A 282 -3.48 -25.59 -25.91
N GLY A 283 -3.61 -26.85 -26.36
CA GLY A 283 -3.15 -28.03 -25.60
C GLY A 283 -3.94 -28.35 -24.33
N THR A 284 -4.96 -27.57 -23.99
CA THR A 284 -5.76 -27.80 -22.77
C THR A 284 -6.84 -28.86 -22.96
N GLY A 285 -7.37 -29.00 -24.17
CA GLY A 285 -8.51 -29.86 -24.51
C GLY A 285 -9.88 -29.24 -24.19
N TYR A 286 -9.94 -27.96 -23.85
CA TYR A 286 -11.18 -27.24 -23.57
C TYR A 286 -11.62 -26.39 -24.76
N THR A 287 -12.92 -26.35 -25.02
CA THR A 287 -13.52 -25.36 -25.91
C THR A 287 -13.63 -24.00 -25.20
N ALA A 288 -13.75 -22.92 -25.98
CA ALA A 288 -13.94 -21.57 -25.43
C ALA A 288 -15.19 -21.50 -24.54
N GLU A 289 -16.31 -22.07 -24.99
CA GLU A 289 -17.57 -22.16 -24.25
C GLU A 289 -17.41 -22.85 -22.89
N LYS A 290 -16.74 -24.02 -22.87
CA LYS A 290 -16.52 -24.77 -21.63
C LYS A 290 -15.61 -24.03 -20.67
N SER A 291 -14.55 -23.40 -21.19
CA SER A 291 -13.64 -22.58 -20.39
C SER A 291 -14.36 -21.36 -19.80
N ALA A 292 -15.19 -20.69 -20.61
CA ALA A 292 -16.01 -19.57 -20.18
C ALA A 292 -16.95 -19.93 -19.03
N ALA A 293 -17.69 -21.04 -19.17
CA ALA A 293 -18.59 -21.55 -18.15
C ALA A 293 -17.86 -21.84 -16.82
N LEU A 294 -16.70 -22.50 -16.89
CA LEU A 294 -15.89 -22.84 -15.71
C LEU A 294 -15.30 -21.61 -15.01
N HIS A 295 -14.82 -20.63 -15.78
CA HIS A 295 -14.36 -19.35 -15.20
C HIS A 295 -15.50 -18.55 -14.56
N ALA A 296 -16.70 -18.60 -15.13
CA ALA A 296 -17.89 -18.00 -14.54
C ALA A 296 -18.29 -18.69 -13.23
N GLU A 297 -18.24 -20.03 -13.19
CA GLU A 297 -18.48 -20.81 -11.96
C GLU A 297 -17.45 -20.46 -10.87
N GLN A 298 -16.15 -20.40 -11.23
CA GLN A 298 -15.09 -20.00 -10.32
C GLN A 298 -15.35 -18.59 -9.75
N ALA A 299 -15.68 -17.62 -10.63
CA ALA A 299 -15.94 -16.24 -10.21
C ALA A 299 -17.14 -16.13 -9.26
N LYS A 300 -18.18 -16.95 -9.46
CA LYS A 300 -19.33 -17.03 -8.55
C LYS A 300 -18.92 -17.54 -7.17
N LEU A 301 -18.16 -18.64 -7.11
CA LEU A 301 -17.68 -19.21 -5.85
C LEU A 301 -16.78 -18.24 -5.08
N GLU A 302 -15.83 -17.58 -5.76
CA GLU A 302 -14.96 -16.56 -5.15
C GLU A 302 -15.76 -15.38 -4.58
N ASN A 303 -16.78 -14.91 -5.30
CA ASN A 303 -17.66 -13.85 -4.83
C ASN A 303 -18.49 -14.27 -3.60
N ASP A 304 -19.00 -15.51 -3.59
CA ASP A 304 -19.74 -16.04 -2.44
C ASP A 304 -18.83 -16.19 -1.21
N ILE A 305 -17.59 -16.65 -1.40
CA ILE A 305 -16.56 -16.71 -0.35
C ILE A 305 -16.29 -15.31 0.22
N ARG A 306 -16.12 -14.30 -0.64
CA ARG A 306 -15.86 -12.92 -0.18
C ARG A 306 -17.00 -12.38 0.67
N LYS A 307 -18.25 -12.59 0.25
CA LYS A 307 -19.44 -12.18 1.03
C LYS A 307 -19.50 -12.87 2.39
N LEU A 308 -19.21 -14.17 2.44
CA LEU A 308 -19.21 -14.93 3.69
C LEU A 308 -18.09 -14.50 4.63
N LYS A 309 -16.89 -14.18 4.12
CA LYS A 309 -15.82 -13.65 4.97
C LYS A 309 -16.19 -12.27 5.51
N ARG A 310 -16.76 -11.37 4.70
CA ARG A 310 -17.25 -10.08 5.18
C ARG A 310 -18.30 -10.24 6.28
N GLU A 311 -19.23 -11.18 6.11
CA GLU A 311 -20.20 -11.53 7.16
C GLU A 311 -19.54 -12.04 8.43
N HIS A 312 -18.57 -12.96 8.31
CA HIS A 312 -17.78 -13.44 9.45
C HIS A 312 -17.12 -12.29 10.22
N GLU A 313 -16.40 -11.40 9.54
CA GLU A 313 -15.67 -10.30 10.19
C GLU A 313 -16.59 -9.36 10.96
N VAL A 314 -17.74 -9.00 10.39
CA VAL A 314 -18.71 -8.12 11.06
C VAL A 314 -19.29 -8.82 12.30
N LEU A 315 -19.68 -10.09 12.18
CA LEU A 315 -20.25 -10.85 13.31
C LEU A 315 -19.21 -11.07 14.42
N HIS A 316 -17.99 -11.47 14.04
CA HIS A 316 -16.86 -11.67 14.95
C HIS A 316 -16.52 -10.39 15.71
N SER A 317 -16.41 -9.25 15.01
CA SER A 317 -16.15 -7.94 15.63
C SER A 317 -17.20 -7.53 16.65
N MET A 318 -18.46 -7.95 16.43
CA MET A 318 -19.58 -7.69 17.35
C MET A 318 -19.75 -8.77 18.41
N LYS A 319 -18.86 -9.79 18.46
CA LYS A 319 -18.96 -10.96 19.35
C LYS A 319 -20.30 -11.70 19.21
N LEU A 320 -20.84 -11.74 18.00
CA LEU A 320 -22.04 -12.49 17.64
C LEU A 320 -21.65 -13.91 17.20
N ASP A 321 -22.63 -14.83 17.15
CA ASP A 321 -22.43 -16.20 16.68
C ASP A 321 -21.90 -16.23 15.24
N THR A 322 -20.81 -17.00 15.02
CA THR A 322 -20.15 -17.17 13.73
C THR A 322 -20.18 -18.60 13.19
N ASP A 323 -20.79 -19.55 13.90
CA ASP A 323 -20.70 -20.99 13.57
C ASP A 323 -21.32 -21.29 12.20
N ASP A 324 -22.50 -20.73 11.91
CA ASP A 324 -23.17 -20.92 10.63
C ASP A 324 -22.38 -20.32 9.45
N VAL A 325 -21.85 -19.10 9.61
CA VAL A 325 -21.03 -18.47 8.56
C VAL A 325 -19.72 -19.22 8.32
N ASN A 326 -19.09 -19.72 9.39
CA ASN A 326 -17.87 -20.54 9.31
C ASN A 326 -18.11 -21.87 8.59
N ARG A 327 -19.22 -22.55 8.89
CA ARG A 327 -19.63 -23.78 8.19
C ARG A 327 -19.84 -23.53 6.69
N ARG A 328 -20.56 -22.46 6.32
CA ARG A 328 -20.79 -22.11 4.90
C ARG A 328 -19.51 -21.72 4.19
N LEU A 329 -18.62 -20.99 4.87
CA LEU A 329 -17.31 -20.59 4.33
C LEU A 329 -16.43 -21.82 4.04
N LYS A 330 -16.38 -22.77 4.97
CA LYS A 330 -15.68 -24.05 4.79
C LYS A 330 -16.24 -24.82 3.59
N TYR A 331 -17.57 -24.92 3.47
CA TYR A 331 -18.22 -25.59 2.36
C TYR A 331 -17.89 -24.94 1.01
N LYS A 332 -18.05 -23.61 0.88
CA LYS A 332 -17.77 -22.87 -0.36
C LYS A 332 -16.30 -22.94 -0.78
N ARG A 333 -15.37 -22.89 0.18
CA ARG A 333 -13.93 -23.12 -0.07
C ARG A 333 -13.68 -24.54 -0.61
N GLY A 334 -14.36 -25.54 -0.07
CA GLY A 334 -14.31 -26.92 -0.57
C GLY A 334 -14.80 -27.05 -2.01
N GLU A 335 -15.93 -26.40 -2.35
CA GLU A 335 -16.45 -26.37 -3.73
C GLU A 335 -15.45 -25.72 -4.71
N LEU A 336 -14.88 -24.57 -4.34
CA LEU A 336 -13.88 -23.88 -5.17
C LEU A 336 -12.63 -24.75 -5.37
N GLN A 337 -12.13 -25.38 -4.30
CA GLN A 337 -10.97 -26.25 -4.38
C GLN A 337 -11.25 -27.48 -5.27
N SER A 338 -12.43 -28.09 -5.14
CA SER A 338 -12.85 -29.20 -5.99
C SER A 338 -12.93 -28.80 -7.47
N LEU A 339 -13.51 -27.63 -7.76
CA LEU A 339 -13.59 -27.10 -9.12
C LEU A 339 -12.20 -26.91 -9.75
N ILE A 340 -11.28 -26.28 -9.01
CA ILE A 340 -9.90 -26.05 -9.47
C ILE A 340 -9.17 -27.38 -9.68
N ASN A 341 -9.30 -28.33 -8.74
CA ASN A 341 -8.64 -29.64 -8.84
C ASN A 341 -9.14 -30.47 -10.03
N ARG A 342 -10.41 -30.32 -10.42
CA ARG A 342 -10.97 -30.98 -11.61
C ARG A 342 -10.52 -30.33 -12.93
N HIS A 343 -10.15 -29.05 -12.91
CA HIS A 343 -9.83 -28.28 -14.11
C HIS A 343 -8.50 -27.47 -14.00
N PRO A 344 -7.38 -28.09 -13.58
CA PRO A 344 -6.14 -27.37 -13.24
C PRO A 344 -5.43 -26.76 -14.45
N LYS A 345 -5.78 -27.17 -15.68
CA LYS A 345 -5.19 -26.63 -16.92
C LYS A 345 -5.70 -25.23 -17.27
N ILE A 346 -6.87 -24.84 -16.77
CA ILE A 346 -7.53 -23.56 -17.11
C ILE A 346 -7.94 -22.76 -15.88
N LEU A 347 -8.12 -23.41 -14.72
CA LEU A 347 -8.46 -22.74 -13.46
C LEU A 347 -7.28 -22.76 -12.51
N SER A 348 -7.09 -21.66 -11.79
CA SER A 348 -6.13 -21.53 -10.70
C SER A 348 -6.78 -20.75 -9.56
N ARG A 349 -6.41 -21.04 -8.31
CA ARG A 349 -6.93 -20.28 -7.16
C ARG A 349 -6.50 -18.81 -7.26
N ARG A 350 -7.44 -17.90 -7.03
CA ARG A 350 -7.18 -16.46 -7.01
C ARG A 350 -7.45 -15.93 -5.62
N GLU A 351 -6.51 -16.17 -4.70
CA GLU A 351 -6.68 -15.80 -3.28
C GLU A 351 -6.97 -14.31 -3.09
N TRP A 352 -6.39 -13.46 -3.95
CA TRP A 352 -6.68 -12.03 -4.01
C TRP A 352 -8.14 -11.69 -4.27
N ARG A 353 -8.88 -12.53 -5.00
CA ARG A 353 -10.33 -12.36 -5.19
C ARG A 353 -11.14 -12.78 -3.98
N GLU A 354 -10.56 -13.55 -3.07
CA GLU A 354 -11.22 -14.00 -1.85
C GLU A 354 -10.87 -13.12 -0.64
N TYR A 355 -9.89 -12.20 -0.70
CA TYR A 355 -9.45 -11.47 0.49
C TYR A 355 -10.54 -10.53 1.04
N THR A 356 -10.63 -10.53 2.37
CA THR A 356 -11.26 -9.52 3.21
C THR A 356 -10.37 -9.40 4.44
N TYR A 357 -9.39 -8.50 4.35
CA TYR A 357 -8.66 -7.87 5.47
C TYR A 357 -7.97 -8.72 6.53
N GLU A 358 -7.45 -7.99 7.50
CA GLU A 358 -6.06 -7.96 7.95
C GLU A 358 -5.75 -9.03 9.00
N GLU A 359 -6.69 -9.26 9.92
CA GLU A 359 -6.56 -10.23 11.01
C GLU A 359 -6.43 -11.67 10.48
N ALA A 360 -7.22 -12.07 9.49
CA ALA A 360 -7.09 -13.39 8.86
C ALA A 360 -5.75 -13.57 8.12
N ARG A 361 -5.14 -12.48 7.62
CA ARG A 361 -3.78 -12.51 7.04
C ARG A 361 -2.74 -12.63 8.15
N ARG A 362 -2.93 -11.96 9.30
CA ARG A 362 -2.06 -12.07 10.49
C ARG A 362 -2.08 -13.49 11.05
N ASP A 363 -3.25 -14.08 11.22
CA ASP A 363 -3.46 -15.42 11.79
C ASP A 363 -2.93 -16.54 10.89
N LEU A 364 -2.92 -16.33 9.57
CA LEU A 364 -2.37 -17.28 8.60
C LEU A 364 -0.87 -17.05 8.29
N GLY A 365 -0.20 -16.10 8.96
CA GLY A 365 1.21 -15.77 8.69
C GLY A 365 1.46 -15.18 7.29
N LEU A 366 0.43 -14.55 6.72
CA LEU A 366 0.42 -13.90 5.40
C LEU A 366 0.47 -12.37 5.52
N TYR A 367 0.34 -11.82 6.72
CA TYR A 367 0.51 -10.39 6.99
C TYR A 367 1.97 -9.99 6.75
N GLY A 368 2.18 -9.01 5.87
CA GLY A 368 3.52 -8.62 5.42
C GLY A 368 4.17 -9.55 4.39
N LYS A 369 3.53 -10.67 3.98
CA LYS A 369 3.91 -11.34 2.72
C LYS A 369 3.31 -10.55 1.57
N VAL A 370 4.08 -9.57 1.11
CA VAL A 370 3.81 -8.95 -0.19
C VAL A 370 3.89 -10.06 -1.23
N HIS A 371 2.76 -10.43 -1.84
CA HIS A 371 2.82 -11.10 -3.13
C HIS A 371 3.43 -10.08 -4.07
N LEU A 372 4.71 -10.27 -4.37
CA LEU A 372 5.39 -9.55 -5.41
C LEU A 372 5.30 -10.43 -6.65
N ASP A 373 4.44 -10.08 -7.60
CA ASP A 373 4.55 -10.58 -8.96
C ASP A 373 5.93 -10.16 -9.54
N LYS A 374 6.34 -10.67 -10.71
CA LYS A 374 7.66 -10.34 -11.28
C LYS A 374 7.89 -8.82 -11.44
N ASN A 375 6.83 -8.04 -11.62
CA ASN A 375 6.87 -6.59 -11.79
C ASN A 375 6.83 -5.83 -10.48
N GLN A 376 6.19 -6.35 -9.43
CA GLN A 376 6.30 -5.85 -8.07
C GLN A 376 7.66 -6.24 -7.48
N GLN A 377 8.22 -7.40 -7.82
CA GLN A 377 9.62 -7.73 -7.60
C GLN A 377 10.50 -6.71 -8.32
N MET A 378 10.16 -6.32 -9.55
CA MET A 378 10.88 -5.29 -10.28
C MET A 378 10.68 -3.90 -9.69
N THR A 379 9.50 -3.55 -9.18
CA THR A 379 9.20 -2.25 -8.55
C THR A 379 9.86 -2.13 -7.20
N VAL A 380 9.89 -3.22 -6.42
CA VAL A 380 10.69 -3.36 -5.21
C VAL A 380 12.17 -3.41 -5.57
N MET A 381 12.63 -4.03 -6.67
CA MET A 381 14.02 -3.96 -7.15
C MET A 381 14.42 -2.58 -7.69
N LEU A 382 13.48 -1.77 -8.18
CA LEU A 382 13.73 -0.41 -8.68
C LEU A 382 13.70 0.62 -7.54
N LYS A 383 12.74 0.49 -6.61
CA LYS A 383 12.68 1.26 -5.35
C LYS A 383 13.82 0.87 -4.40
N SER A 384 14.10 -0.43 -4.26
CA SER A 384 15.28 -0.91 -3.55
C SER A 384 16.54 -0.67 -4.35
N GLY A 385 16.58 -0.68 -5.68
CA GLY A 385 17.80 -0.38 -6.43
C GLY A 385 18.32 1.03 -6.15
N THR A 386 17.42 2.01 -6.10
CA THR A 386 17.74 3.40 -5.73
C THR A 386 17.98 3.56 -4.23
N ALA A 387 17.15 2.99 -3.36
CA ALA A 387 17.33 3.08 -1.90
C ALA A 387 18.49 2.21 -1.35
N TYR A 388 18.80 1.08 -1.99
CA TYR A 388 19.92 0.16 -1.72
C TYR A 388 21.22 0.73 -2.29
N ALA A 389 21.21 1.32 -3.48
CA ALA A 389 22.38 2.07 -3.96
C ALA A 389 22.66 3.24 -3.00
N GLN A 390 21.63 4.02 -2.63
CA GLN A 390 21.80 5.10 -1.64
C GLN A 390 22.15 4.60 -0.24
N SER A 391 21.66 3.42 0.21
CA SER A 391 22.00 2.86 1.51
C SER A 391 23.39 2.22 1.52
N LYS A 392 23.84 1.64 0.41
CA LYS A 392 25.22 1.18 0.20
C LYS A 392 26.18 2.36 0.12
N ILE A 393 25.80 3.45 -0.56
CA ILE A 393 26.57 4.69 -0.58
C ILE A 393 26.64 5.28 0.84
N ARG A 394 25.50 5.45 1.54
CA ARG A 394 25.46 5.92 2.94
C ARG A 394 26.25 5.02 3.88
N LYS A 395 26.14 3.69 3.74
CA LYS A 395 26.89 2.71 4.54
C LYS A 395 28.39 2.73 4.23
N ALA A 396 28.78 2.92 2.97
CA ALA A 396 30.17 3.05 2.56
C ALA A 396 30.77 4.40 3.00
N GLU A 397 30.01 5.49 2.94
CA GLU A 397 30.42 6.80 3.45
C GLU A 397 30.53 6.80 4.97
N ARG A 398 29.57 6.19 5.67
CA ARG A 398 29.62 5.99 7.13
C ARG A 398 30.81 5.12 7.52
N ALA A 399 31.06 4.01 6.82
CA ALA A 399 32.22 3.16 7.07
C ALA A 399 33.54 3.94 6.90
N LYS A 400 33.70 4.71 5.81
CA LYS A 400 34.87 5.58 5.62
C LYS A 400 35.04 6.63 6.72
N LEU A 401 33.94 7.19 7.21
CA LEU A 401 33.97 8.18 8.30
C LEU A 401 34.34 7.52 9.63
N VAL A 402 33.81 6.33 9.91
CA VAL A 402 34.16 5.53 11.09
C VAL A 402 35.63 5.12 11.03
N ASP A 403 36.11 4.57 9.92
CA ASP A 403 37.51 4.17 9.74
C ASP A 403 38.46 5.36 9.91
N ARG A 404 38.08 6.54 9.40
CA ARG A 404 38.83 7.79 9.62
C ARG A 404 38.86 8.20 11.10
N ALA A 405 37.73 8.11 11.79
CA ALA A 405 37.64 8.44 13.22
C ALA A 405 38.50 7.50 14.08
N LEU A 406 38.50 6.20 13.74
CA LEU A 406 39.31 5.19 14.40
C LEU A 406 40.81 5.38 14.09
N ALA A 407 41.18 5.67 12.83
CA ALA A 407 42.57 5.94 12.45
C ALA A 407 43.15 7.21 13.11
N ASP A 408 42.30 8.19 13.42
CA ASP A 408 42.70 9.38 14.17
C ASP A 408 42.89 9.11 15.68
N ASN A 409 42.54 7.90 16.13
CA ASN A 409 42.51 7.42 17.52
C ASN A 409 41.92 8.47 18.48
N SER A 410 40.89 9.17 18.00
CA SER A 410 40.47 10.41 18.61
C SER A 410 39.06 10.29 19.15
N ILE A 411 38.96 10.36 20.47
CA ILE A 411 37.81 10.90 21.21
C ILE A 411 37.44 12.34 20.77
N ALA A 412 38.02 12.89 19.70
CA ALA A 412 37.95 14.28 19.27
C ALA A 412 37.78 14.39 17.74
N MET A 413 36.54 14.40 17.25
CA MET A 413 36.18 14.25 15.82
C MET A 413 36.24 15.56 15.00
N MET A 414 37.38 16.25 15.02
CA MET A 414 37.53 17.61 14.45
C MET A 414 38.31 17.65 13.13
N GLU A 415 38.11 18.69 12.29
CA GLU A 415 38.91 18.87 11.08
C GLU A 415 40.35 19.28 11.40
N ARG A 416 41.32 18.67 10.72
CA ARG A 416 42.75 18.96 10.94
C ARG A 416 43.19 20.34 10.41
N ARG A 417 42.43 20.94 9.48
CA ARG A 417 42.84 22.14 8.72
C ARG A 417 42.28 23.47 9.27
N SER A 418 41.27 23.42 10.15
CA SER A 418 40.75 24.61 10.84
C SER A 418 41.61 24.93 12.08
N MET A 419 42.03 26.19 12.23
CA MET A 419 42.84 26.62 13.40
C MET A 419 42.07 26.47 14.72
N ASN A 420 40.76 26.73 14.71
CA ASN A 420 39.90 26.61 15.89
C ASN A 420 39.69 25.14 16.29
N ASP A 421 39.49 24.28 15.29
CA ASP A 421 39.35 22.83 15.48
C ASP A 421 40.63 22.19 16.02
N ARG A 422 41.79 22.70 15.60
CA ARG A 422 43.09 22.23 16.09
C ARG A 422 43.23 22.41 17.59
N GLN A 423 42.87 23.57 18.13
CA GLN A 423 42.97 23.84 19.57
C GLN A 423 41.97 23.01 20.37
N PHE A 424 40.71 22.94 19.91
CA PHE A 424 39.69 22.12 20.57
C PHE A 424 40.12 20.66 20.63
N ARG A 425 40.63 20.11 19.52
CA ARG A 425 41.13 18.73 19.45
C ARG A 425 42.28 18.46 20.43
N MET A 426 43.20 19.42 20.59
CA MET A 426 44.30 19.30 21.56
C MET A 426 43.80 19.32 23.01
N ASN A 427 42.79 20.14 23.31
CA ASN A 427 42.18 20.21 24.64
C ASN A 427 41.35 18.95 24.94
N ALA A 428 40.59 18.46 23.97
CA ALA A 428 39.77 17.24 24.09
C ALA A 428 40.61 16.00 24.42
N ARG A 429 41.83 15.89 23.89
CA ARG A 429 42.77 14.80 24.25
C ARG A 429 43.24 14.84 25.70
N LYS A 430 43.14 16.00 26.36
CA LYS A 430 43.49 16.19 27.76
C LYS A 430 42.26 16.12 28.67
N LEU A 431 41.06 15.93 28.12
CA LEU A 431 39.82 15.96 28.88
C LEU A 431 39.92 15.02 30.09
N LYS A 432 39.66 15.56 31.29
CA LYS A 432 39.77 14.80 32.53
C LYS A 432 38.73 13.68 32.50
N LYS A 433 39.21 12.42 32.54
CA LYS A 433 38.36 11.22 32.50
C LYS A 433 37.36 11.22 33.66
N GLU A 434 36.12 10.87 33.37
CA GLU A 434 35.07 10.67 34.37
C GLU A 434 34.87 9.17 34.57
N LYS A 435 34.90 8.72 35.83
CA LYS A 435 34.82 7.29 36.16
C LYS A 435 33.51 6.71 35.63
N GLY A 436 33.60 5.64 34.85
CA GLY A 436 32.43 4.95 34.28
C GLY A 436 31.91 5.55 32.96
N PHE A 437 32.56 6.59 32.42
CA PHE A 437 32.19 7.20 31.16
C PHE A 437 33.33 7.13 30.12
N PHE A 438 32.96 6.88 28.87
CA PHE A 438 33.80 7.02 27.70
C PHE A 438 33.48 8.35 27.01
N ASP A 439 34.53 9.14 26.73
CA ASP A 439 34.41 10.50 26.24
C ASP A 439 34.37 10.54 24.71
N ILE A 440 33.42 11.29 24.16
CA ILE A 440 33.45 11.75 22.77
C ILE A 440 33.26 13.25 22.73
N ALA A 441 34.21 13.94 22.13
CA ALA A 441 34.20 15.37 21.89
C ALA A 441 34.13 15.67 20.39
N ALA A 442 33.23 16.56 20.01
CA ALA A 442 32.99 16.94 18.63
C ALA A 442 32.24 18.27 18.59
N HIS A 443 32.09 18.85 17.40
CA HIS A 443 31.14 19.94 17.23
C HIS A 443 29.72 19.36 17.23
N GLY A 444 28.74 20.18 17.60
CA GLY A 444 27.36 19.73 17.66
C GLY A 444 26.39 20.87 17.84
N LEU A 445 25.15 20.61 17.47
CA LEU A 445 23.98 21.46 17.67
C LEU A 445 22.80 20.54 18.04
N PRO A 446 21.64 21.10 18.44
CA PRO A 446 20.48 20.27 18.74
C PRO A 446 20.19 19.29 17.59
N GLY A 447 20.03 18.01 17.93
CA GLY A 447 19.69 16.93 17.00
C GLY A 447 20.83 16.32 16.17
N TYR A 448 22.08 16.80 16.21
CA TYR A 448 23.19 16.15 15.49
C TYR A 448 24.59 16.44 16.05
N VAL A 449 25.54 15.56 15.71
CA VAL A 449 26.98 15.78 15.90
C VAL A 449 27.61 16.13 14.55
N GLU A 450 28.63 16.98 14.55
CA GLU A 450 29.44 17.25 13.37
C GLU A 450 30.83 16.63 13.53
N ALA A 451 31.20 15.78 12.58
CA ALA A 451 32.50 15.13 12.51
C ALA A 451 33.12 15.36 11.13
N TYR A 452 34.32 15.95 11.10
CA TYR A 452 35.06 16.22 9.86
C TYR A 452 34.25 17.00 8.79
N GLY A 453 33.53 18.04 9.21
CA GLY A 453 32.71 18.88 8.31
C GLY A 453 31.42 18.21 7.83
N LYS A 454 31.03 17.06 8.42
CA LYS A 454 29.80 16.34 8.09
C LYS A 454 28.92 16.17 9.31
N ARG A 455 27.61 16.38 9.14
CA ARG A 455 26.61 16.01 10.15
C ARG A 455 26.50 14.48 10.22
N ILE A 456 26.57 13.93 11.42
CA ILE A 456 26.46 12.51 11.71
C ILE A 456 25.36 12.26 12.74
N ASP A 457 24.71 11.11 12.60
CA ASP A 457 23.62 10.65 13.46
C ASP A 457 24.13 9.85 14.68
N ALA A 458 23.24 9.58 15.63
CA ALA A 458 23.54 8.81 16.83
C ALA A 458 24.07 7.40 16.51
N GLU A 459 23.62 6.78 15.42
CA GLU A 459 24.07 5.46 15.00
C GLU A 459 25.55 5.49 14.56
N THR A 460 25.94 6.53 13.82
CA THR A 460 27.33 6.75 13.41
C THR A 460 28.22 7.07 14.59
N VAL A 461 27.75 7.91 15.53
CA VAL A 461 28.46 8.18 16.79
C VAL A 461 28.69 6.88 17.56
N TRP A 462 27.65 6.05 17.73
CA TRP A 462 27.75 4.77 18.42
C TRP A 462 28.72 3.80 17.73
N ASP A 463 28.71 3.75 16.40
CA ASP A 463 29.65 2.94 15.62
C ASP A 463 31.10 3.32 15.87
N ILE A 464 31.37 4.60 16.10
CA ILE A 464 32.70 5.07 16.46
C ILE A 464 33.03 4.69 17.91
N VAL A 465 32.13 4.96 18.88
CA VAL A 465 32.33 4.57 20.30
C VAL A 465 32.70 3.10 20.41
N ARG A 466 31.82 2.22 19.92
CA ARG A 466 31.89 0.77 20.16
C ARG A 466 33.06 0.08 19.47
N LYS A 467 33.69 0.76 18.51
CA LYS A 467 34.88 0.30 17.78
C LYS A 467 36.16 1.03 18.20
N SER A 468 36.07 2.06 19.06
CA SER A 468 37.21 2.84 19.50
C SER A 468 38.08 2.04 20.46
N ASP A 469 39.40 2.15 20.30
CA ASP A 469 40.35 1.54 21.21
C ASP A 469 40.18 2.10 22.63
N GLY A 470 40.03 1.20 23.61
CA GLY A 470 39.84 1.57 25.01
C GLY A 470 38.39 1.78 25.45
N TYR A 471 37.40 1.60 24.57
CA TYR A 471 36.01 1.41 24.99
C TYR A 471 35.82 -0.03 25.49
N SER A 472 35.37 -0.18 26.73
CA SER A 472 35.19 -1.47 27.41
C SER A 472 33.78 -1.69 27.95
N GLY A 473 32.83 -0.86 27.52
CA GLY A 473 31.40 -0.98 27.85
C GLY A 473 30.88 0.09 28.81
N GLU A 474 31.63 1.18 28.99
CA GLU A 474 31.26 2.34 29.78
C GLU A 474 30.00 3.05 29.26
N ASP A 475 29.42 3.91 30.10
CA ASP A 475 28.42 4.90 29.67
C ASP A 475 29.10 5.99 28.81
N ILE A 476 28.35 6.82 28.10
CA ILE A 476 28.92 7.76 27.12
C ILE A 476 28.81 9.19 27.62
N ARG A 477 29.91 9.94 27.61
CA ARG A 477 29.91 11.39 27.82
C ARG A 477 30.10 12.09 26.49
N LEU A 478 29.01 12.65 25.97
CA LEU A 478 28.94 13.36 24.71
C LEU A 478 29.25 14.85 24.91
N CYS A 479 30.53 15.19 24.73
CA CYS A 479 31.12 16.52 24.87
C CYS A 479 30.92 17.37 23.60
N VAL A 480 29.67 17.69 23.30
CA VAL A 480 29.27 18.55 22.16
C VAL A 480 28.35 19.66 22.63
N CYS A 481 28.35 20.80 21.93
CA CYS A 481 27.44 21.91 22.24
C CYS A 481 25.98 21.47 22.05
N PHE A 482 25.12 21.81 23.01
CA PHE A 482 23.67 21.56 22.98
C PHE A 482 23.26 20.10 22.75
N GLY A 483 24.14 19.12 23.04
CA GLY A 483 23.84 17.70 22.80
C GLY A 483 22.63 17.16 23.59
N ALA A 484 22.25 17.83 24.69
CA ALA A 484 21.06 17.50 25.48
C ALA A 484 19.77 18.14 24.96
N VAL A 485 19.85 19.10 24.03
CA VAL A 485 18.72 19.91 23.58
C VAL A 485 18.07 19.27 22.35
N GLU A 486 16.74 19.27 22.33
CA GLU A 486 15.95 18.81 21.19
C GLU A 486 16.02 19.81 20.02
N ASP A 487 16.07 19.29 18.79
CA ASP A 487 15.91 20.11 17.59
C ASP A 487 14.45 20.55 17.38
N GLU A 488 14.19 21.30 16.31
CA GLU A 488 12.85 21.78 15.93
C GLU A 488 11.82 20.65 15.73
N ASN A 489 12.28 19.41 15.55
CA ASN A 489 11.44 18.22 15.37
C ASN A 489 11.34 17.37 16.65
N GLY A 490 11.79 17.88 17.80
CA GLY A 490 11.78 17.16 19.07
C GLY A 490 12.85 16.07 19.19
N ARG A 491 13.91 16.09 18.35
CA ARG A 491 14.96 15.06 18.38
C ARG A 491 16.14 15.49 19.23
N SER A 492 16.45 14.70 20.25
CA SER A 492 17.66 14.85 21.08
C SER A 492 18.69 13.80 20.69
N ILE A 493 19.85 14.25 20.21
CA ILE A 493 20.96 13.37 19.82
C ILE A 493 21.46 12.51 21.00
N ALA A 494 21.43 13.05 22.23
CA ALA A 494 21.77 12.30 23.43
C ALA A 494 20.75 11.20 23.75
N GLN A 495 19.45 11.48 23.62
CA GLN A 495 18.41 10.49 23.85
C GLN A 495 18.45 9.38 22.79
N GLU A 496 18.64 9.73 21.52
CA GLU A 496 18.79 8.76 20.43
C GLU A 496 20.02 7.86 20.64
N LEU A 497 21.15 8.45 21.03
CA LEU A 497 22.38 7.70 21.33
C LEU A 497 22.18 6.76 22.52
N ALA A 498 21.47 7.19 23.57
CA ALA A 498 21.15 6.33 24.73
C ALA A 498 20.30 5.13 24.30
N ASN A 499 19.27 5.37 23.47
CA ASN A 499 18.38 4.32 22.99
C ASN A 499 19.10 3.30 22.10
N ILE A 500 19.98 3.75 21.20
CA ILE A 500 20.71 2.88 20.26
C ILE A 500 21.83 2.10 20.96
N SER A 501 22.56 2.75 21.86
CA SER A 501 23.68 2.12 22.57
C SER A 501 23.24 1.21 23.72
N GLY A 502 22.05 1.46 24.28
CA GLY A 502 21.62 0.85 25.55
C GLY A 502 22.44 1.34 26.75
N LYS A 503 23.14 2.48 26.62
CA LYS A 503 23.99 3.09 27.65
C LYS A 503 23.39 4.40 28.14
N LYS A 504 23.81 4.85 29.32
CA LYS A 504 23.49 6.21 29.75
C LYS A 504 24.34 7.18 28.95
N VAL A 505 23.75 8.30 28.54
CA VAL A 505 24.44 9.34 27.76
C VAL A 505 24.39 10.65 28.52
N LYS A 506 25.56 11.24 28.77
CA LYS A 506 25.67 12.56 29.42
C LYS A 506 26.01 13.61 28.37
N ALA A 507 25.22 14.67 28.24
CA ALA A 507 25.40 15.68 27.19
C ALA A 507 25.14 17.12 27.69
N ALA A 508 25.70 18.11 27.02
CA ALA A 508 25.62 19.51 27.45
C ALA A 508 24.27 20.16 27.09
N THR A 509 23.71 20.94 28.02
CA THR A 509 22.49 21.73 27.77
C THR A 509 22.75 23.04 27.02
N LYS A 510 24.01 23.49 26.95
CA LYS A 510 24.45 24.71 26.24
C LYS A 510 25.78 24.48 25.53
N PHE A 511 26.54 25.53 25.23
CA PHE A 511 27.88 25.41 24.66
C PHE A 511 28.80 24.64 25.61
N PHE A 512 29.58 23.71 25.06
CA PHE A 512 30.53 22.89 25.79
C PHE A 512 31.95 23.40 25.52
N PHE A 513 32.65 23.84 26.56
CA PHE A 513 33.99 24.41 26.45
C PHE A 513 35.01 23.54 27.15
N ILE A 514 36.13 23.25 26.48
CA ILE A 514 37.27 22.52 27.06
C ILE A 514 38.45 23.47 27.21
N ARG A 515 38.93 23.61 28.44
CA ARG A 515 40.10 24.41 28.79
C ARG A 515 41.39 23.68 28.42
N GLN A 516 42.49 24.42 28.36
CA GLN A 516 43.81 23.88 27.99
C GLN A 516 44.35 22.82 28.98
N ASP A 517 43.89 22.85 30.24
CA ASP A 517 44.23 21.88 31.29
C ASP A 517 43.35 20.62 31.25
N GLY A 518 42.41 20.52 30.29
CA GLY A 518 41.49 19.40 30.17
C GLY A 518 40.28 19.45 31.11
N SER A 519 40.13 20.49 31.92
CA SER A 519 38.84 20.78 32.56
C SER A 519 37.84 21.32 31.55
N TYR A 520 36.54 21.18 31.84
CA TYR A 520 35.48 21.70 30.98
C TYR A 520 34.46 22.50 31.80
N TYR A 521 33.67 23.32 31.11
CA TYR A 521 32.46 23.92 31.65
C TYR A 521 31.37 24.01 30.57
N VAL A 522 30.12 24.17 31.00
CA VAL A 522 28.96 24.33 30.11
C VAL A 522 28.34 25.70 30.36
N GLY A 523 28.13 26.47 29.29
CA GLY A 523 27.80 27.89 29.40
C GLY A 523 27.03 28.45 28.22
N SER A 524 26.34 29.56 28.44
CA SER A 524 25.76 30.40 27.39
C SER A 524 26.84 31.07 26.52
N ASP A 525 28.03 31.30 27.07
CA ASP A 525 29.19 31.85 26.39
C ASP A 525 30.49 31.45 27.11
N PHE A 526 31.63 32.05 26.71
CA PHE A 526 32.95 31.72 27.24
C PHE A 526 33.17 32.17 28.71
N TRP A 527 32.35 33.08 29.22
CA TRP A 527 32.53 33.72 30.52
C TRP A 527 31.56 33.19 31.58
N HIS A 528 30.44 32.61 31.16
CA HIS A 528 29.39 32.12 32.04
C HIS A 528 29.36 30.58 32.10
N SER A 529 29.35 30.02 33.31
CA SER A 529 29.19 28.57 33.55
C SER A 529 27.77 28.25 34.05
N ASP A 530 26.76 28.65 33.27
CA ASP A 530 25.34 28.60 33.62
C ASP A 530 24.58 27.43 32.97
N GLY A 531 25.29 26.50 32.33
CA GLY A 531 24.74 25.25 31.79
C GLY A 531 25.15 24.03 32.62
N LYS A 532 24.66 22.86 32.22
CA LYS A 532 24.96 21.59 32.90
C LYS A 532 25.15 20.45 31.90
N MET A 533 25.74 19.36 32.39
CA MET A 533 25.72 18.07 31.71
C MET A 533 24.50 17.28 32.20
N GLU A 534 23.56 16.98 31.31
CA GLU A 534 22.34 16.25 31.60
C GLU A 534 22.49 14.77 31.22
N LEU A 535 21.89 13.88 32.02
CA LEU A 535 21.99 12.43 31.86
C LEU A 535 20.71 11.88 31.24
N PHE A 536 20.87 11.11 30.16
CA PHE A 536 19.80 10.44 29.42
C PHE A 536 19.91 8.95 29.61
N GLU A 537 18.81 8.31 29.99
CA GLU A 537 18.71 6.86 30.07
C GLU A 537 18.02 6.28 28.83
N PRO A 538 18.35 5.04 28.43
CA PRO A 538 17.67 4.37 27.32
C PRO A 538 16.16 4.25 27.62
N LYS A 539 15.35 4.85 26.76
CA LYS A 539 13.90 4.61 26.75
C LYS A 539 13.67 3.36 25.89
N GLY A 540 13.14 2.29 26.48
CA GLY A 540 12.84 1.06 25.76
C GLY A 540 12.02 1.35 24.50
N LYS A 541 12.18 0.54 23.44
CA LYS A 541 11.44 0.70 22.19
C LYS A 541 9.94 0.70 22.48
N SER A 542 9.28 1.84 22.32
CA SER A 542 7.81 1.94 22.25
C SER A 542 7.32 1.40 20.92
#